data_AF-A0A3D4AW48-F1
#
_entry.id   AF-A0A3D4AW48-F1
#
_cell.length_a   1.000
_cell.length_b   1.000
_cell.length_c   1.000
_cell.angle_alpha   90.00
_cell.angle_beta   90.00
_cell.angle_gamma   90.00
#
_symmetry.space_group_name_H-M   'P 1'
#
loop_
_entity.id
_entity.type
_entity.pdbx_description
1 polymer ?
#
loop_
_entity_poly.entity_id
_entity_poly.type
_entity_poly.pdbx_seq_one_letter_code
_entity_poly.pdbx_strand_id
1 'polypeptide(L)'
;MVEQLILTGIMLLLVGCLFGTRINPAWLFVSAIGTSYLTGLIDLESMLVNYTNSSLITLVLLILVSIAIEKTTLIQRLAKSLSNGSLVKSVTKLGLSTAFLSSFTNNTAVVASLITAIKDNPNHSPSKLLLPLSYTAILGGTITLIGTSTNLIVNGFAVDAGMAPLGFFDFTLVGLGALSVGLITILVMLKCLPDNGKNSQEVVPFYLEGKVQTGSKLINSTVEENGLRDLKDLFLAEIIRDGNRICAVTPQH
;
A
#
# COMPACT_ATOMS: atom_id res chain seq x y z
N MET A 1 -7.23 7.57 -44.82
CA MET A 1 -8.37 6.77 -44.34
C MET A 1 -7.94 5.40 -43.81
N VAL A 2 -7.18 4.59 -44.57
CA VAL A 2 -6.76 3.25 -44.11
C VAL A 2 -5.89 3.30 -42.85
N GLU A 3 -4.88 4.17 -42.81
CA GLU A 3 -4.02 4.38 -41.64
C GLU A 3 -4.81 4.77 -40.37
N GLN A 4 -5.74 5.71 -40.50
CA GLN A 4 -6.62 6.13 -39.38
C GLN A 4 -7.49 4.97 -38.88
N LEU A 5 -7.95 4.10 -39.78
CA LEU A 5 -8.77 2.94 -39.42
C LEU A 5 -7.95 1.86 -38.70
N ILE A 6 -6.70 1.64 -39.13
CA ILE A 6 -5.76 0.75 -38.45
C ILE A 6 -5.42 1.28 -37.05
N LEU A 7 -5.06 2.57 -36.93
CA LEU A 7 -4.74 3.20 -35.65
C LEU A 7 -5.93 3.11 -34.68
N THR A 8 -7.13 3.40 -35.17
CA THR A 8 -8.37 3.29 -34.37
C THR A 8 -8.61 1.86 -33.92
N GLY A 9 -8.38 0.88 -34.81
CA GLY A 9 -8.46 -0.55 -34.47
C GLY A 9 -7.48 -0.95 -33.37
N ILE A 10 -6.23 -0.48 -33.45
CA ILE A 10 -5.20 -0.72 -32.42
C ILE A 10 -5.63 -0.11 -31.08
N MET A 11 -6.14 1.13 -31.08
CA MET A 11 -6.61 1.78 -29.85
C MET A 11 -7.82 1.06 -29.22
N LEU A 12 -8.82 0.68 -30.01
CA LEU A 12 -9.98 -0.05 -29.52
C LEU A 12 -9.60 -1.43 -28.95
N LEU A 13 -8.67 -2.13 -29.62
CA LEU A 13 -8.17 -3.41 -29.13
C LEU A 13 -7.39 -3.24 -27.82
N LEU A 14 -6.52 -2.23 -27.72
CA LEU A 14 -5.78 -1.91 -26.50
C LEU A 14 -6.74 -1.64 -25.32
N VAL A 15 -7.74 -0.79 -25.52
CA VAL A 15 -8.76 -0.47 -24.52
C VAL A 15 -9.54 -1.74 -24.14
N GLY A 16 -10.00 -2.51 -25.13
CA GLY A 16 -10.72 -3.77 -24.89
C GLY A 16 -9.90 -4.78 -24.08
N CYS A 17 -8.60 -4.91 -24.37
CA CYS A 17 -7.70 -5.78 -23.62
C CYS A 17 -7.44 -5.28 -22.19
N LEU A 18 -7.32 -3.97 -21.98
CA LEU A 18 -7.15 -3.37 -20.65
C LEU A 18 -8.33 -3.67 -19.71
N PHE A 19 -9.56 -3.67 -20.23
CA PHE A 19 -10.76 -4.00 -19.45
C PHE A 19 -11.04 -5.50 -19.37
N GLY A 20 -10.77 -6.24 -20.45
CA GLY A 20 -11.19 -7.65 -20.60
C GLY A 20 -10.15 -8.68 -20.17
N THR A 21 -8.88 -8.30 -20.00
CA THR A 21 -7.80 -9.24 -19.70
C THR A 21 -7.07 -8.90 -18.39
N ARG A 22 -6.39 -9.90 -17.81
CA ARG A 22 -5.50 -9.71 -16.64
C ARG A 22 -4.03 -9.58 -17.06
N ILE A 23 -3.77 -9.28 -18.33
CA ILE A 23 -2.41 -9.09 -18.83
C ILE A 23 -1.84 -7.80 -18.22
N ASN A 24 -0.55 -7.80 -17.86
CA ASN A 24 0.10 -6.60 -17.34
C ASN A 24 -0.04 -5.45 -18.37
N PRO A 25 -0.57 -4.28 -17.97
CA PRO A 25 -0.73 -3.13 -18.87
C PRO A 25 0.51 -2.78 -19.67
N ALA A 26 1.70 -2.93 -19.09
CA ALA A 26 2.97 -2.65 -19.77
C ALA A 26 3.13 -3.45 -21.07
N TRP A 27 2.80 -4.75 -21.07
CA TRP A 27 2.87 -5.58 -22.26
C TRP A 27 1.85 -5.18 -23.32
N LEU A 28 0.66 -4.76 -22.91
CA LEU A 28 -0.37 -4.27 -23.82
C LEU A 28 0.08 -2.97 -24.52
N PHE A 29 0.65 -2.01 -23.77
CA PHE A 29 1.18 -0.78 -24.35
C PHE A 29 2.38 -1.05 -25.29
N VAL A 30 3.33 -1.90 -24.89
CA VAL A 30 4.48 -2.27 -25.74
C VAL A 30 4.01 -2.97 -27.02
N SER A 31 3.01 -3.86 -26.94
CA SER A 31 2.44 -4.52 -28.11
C SER A 31 1.74 -3.55 -29.05
N ALA A 32 0.97 -2.59 -28.52
CA ALA A 32 0.29 -1.57 -29.33
C ALA A 32 1.31 -0.66 -30.06
N ILE A 33 2.34 -0.20 -29.35
CA ILE A 33 3.47 0.56 -29.88
C ILE A 33 4.20 -0.27 -30.96
N GLY A 34 4.60 -1.50 -30.66
CA GLY A 34 5.31 -2.38 -31.60
C GLY A 34 4.50 -2.69 -32.86
N THR A 35 3.20 -2.94 -32.72
CA THR A 35 2.30 -3.16 -33.87
C THR A 35 2.19 -1.89 -34.73
N SER A 36 2.13 -0.71 -34.10
CA SER A 36 2.07 0.57 -34.80
C SER A 36 3.38 0.87 -35.55
N TYR A 37 4.53 0.49 -35.01
CA TYR A 37 5.82 0.57 -35.71
C TYR A 37 5.90 -0.40 -36.89
N LEU A 38 5.53 -1.68 -36.69
CA LEU A 38 5.57 -2.71 -37.74
C LEU A 38 4.62 -2.43 -38.91
N THR A 39 3.53 -1.71 -38.66
CA THR A 39 2.57 -1.28 -39.68
C THR A 39 2.99 0.01 -40.41
N GLY A 40 4.12 0.61 -40.04
CA GLY A 40 4.64 1.85 -40.64
C GLY A 40 3.86 3.10 -40.24
N LEU A 41 2.98 3.03 -39.25
CA LEU A 41 2.17 4.14 -38.76
C LEU A 41 2.99 5.16 -37.94
N ILE A 42 4.07 4.71 -37.30
CA ILE A 42 4.93 5.52 -36.44
C ILE A 42 6.38 5.22 -36.79
N ASP A 43 7.18 6.26 -36.95
CA ASP A 43 8.63 6.12 -37.19
C ASP A 43 9.41 5.97 -35.89
N LEU A 44 10.58 5.33 -35.96
CA LEU A 44 11.44 5.03 -34.81
C LEU A 44 11.87 6.31 -34.08
N GLU A 45 12.18 7.37 -34.83
CA GLU A 45 12.57 8.67 -34.28
C GLU A 45 11.44 9.28 -33.44
N SER A 46 10.19 9.22 -33.95
CA SER A 46 9.02 9.70 -33.21
C SER A 46 8.81 8.92 -31.92
N MET A 47 9.08 7.61 -31.90
CA MET A 47 9.04 6.82 -30.66
C MET A 47 10.12 7.24 -29.66
N LEU A 48 11.36 7.40 -30.12
CA LEU A 48 12.51 7.76 -29.29
C LEU A 48 12.36 9.16 -28.65
N VAL A 49 11.83 10.12 -29.41
CA VAL A 49 11.57 11.48 -28.92
C VAL A 49 10.52 11.48 -27.80
N ASN A 50 9.43 10.72 -27.96
CA ASN A 50 8.42 10.58 -26.92
C ASN A 50 8.96 9.88 -25.66
N TYR A 51 9.91 8.95 -25.81
CA TYR A 51 10.52 8.24 -24.68
C TYR A 51 11.54 9.08 -23.90
N THR A 52 12.19 10.05 -24.55
CA THR A 52 13.27 10.88 -23.97
C THR A 52 12.78 12.25 -23.53
N ASN A 53 11.46 12.43 -23.38
CA ASN A 53 10.86 13.70 -23.01
C ASN A 53 11.36 14.19 -21.64
N SER A 54 11.74 15.47 -21.55
CA SER A 54 12.25 16.09 -20.33
C SER A 54 11.26 15.94 -19.15
N SER A 55 9.96 15.95 -19.43
CA SER A 55 8.90 15.72 -18.43
C SER A 55 8.95 14.33 -17.81
N LEU A 56 9.27 13.29 -18.60
CA LEU A 56 9.44 11.94 -18.09
C LEU A 56 10.65 11.84 -17.15
N ILE A 57 11.73 12.56 -17.45
CA ILE A 57 12.92 12.61 -16.59
C ILE A 57 12.59 13.29 -15.27
N THR A 58 11.93 14.46 -15.30
CA THR A 58 11.48 15.15 -14.08
C THR A 58 10.53 14.27 -13.27
N LEU A 59 9.60 13.59 -13.94
CA LEU A 59 8.70 12.62 -13.31
C LEU A 59 9.46 11.50 -12.58
N VAL A 60 10.42 10.85 -13.24
CA VAL A 60 11.23 9.79 -12.63
C VAL A 60 11.99 10.31 -11.41
N LEU A 61 12.57 11.52 -11.50
CA LEU A 61 13.30 12.14 -10.38
C LEU A 61 12.36 12.39 -9.18
N LEU A 62 11.17 12.92 -9.42
CA LEU A 62 10.17 13.16 -8.38
C LEU A 62 9.67 11.86 -7.74
N ILE A 63 9.51 10.79 -8.52
CA ILE A 63 9.18 9.45 -7.99
C ILE A 63 10.31 8.93 -7.09
N LEU A 64 11.58 9.08 -7.50
CA LEU A 64 12.72 8.67 -6.68
C LEU A 64 12.76 9.41 -5.33
N VAL A 65 12.46 10.72 -5.33
CA VAL A 65 12.33 11.51 -4.10
C VAL A 65 11.19 10.99 -3.22
N SER A 66 10.02 10.70 -3.80
CA SER A 66 8.88 10.11 -3.09
C SER A 66 9.26 8.78 -2.41
N ILE A 67 9.98 7.89 -3.10
CA ILE A 67 10.45 6.61 -2.55
C ILE A 67 11.44 6.82 -1.39
N ALA A 68 12.32 7.83 -1.47
CA ALA A 68 13.24 8.14 -0.38
C ALA A 68 12.49 8.61 0.88
N ILE A 69 11.47 9.46 0.72
CA ILE A 69 10.61 9.92 1.82
C ILE A 69 9.86 8.74 2.45
N GLU A 70 9.34 7.81 1.64
CA GLU A 70 8.64 6.60 2.09
C GLU A 70 9.48 5.74 3.05
N LYS A 71 10.80 5.64 2.83
CA LYS A 71 11.70 4.87 3.70
C LYS A 71 11.96 5.51 5.07
N THR A 72 11.42 6.70 5.33
CA THR A 72 11.64 7.41 6.58
C THR A 72 10.70 6.91 7.70
N THR A 73 11.23 6.76 8.93
CA THR A 73 10.48 6.30 10.12
C THR A 73 9.40 7.27 10.62
N LEU A 74 9.19 8.39 9.93
CA LEU A 74 8.22 9.43 10.26
C LEU A 74 6.78 8.86 10.34
N ILE A 75 6.45 7.95 9.43
CA ILE A 75 5.11 7.36 9.30
C ILE A 75 4.75 6.52 10.53
N GLN A 76 5.70 5.73 11.04
CA GLN A 76 5.50 4.89 12.24
C GLN A 76 5.33 5.71 13.52
N ARG A 77 6.04 6.84 13.63
CA ARG A 77 5.92 7.75 14.79
C ARG A 77 4.57 8.46 14.82
N LEU A 78 4.08 8.89 13.66
CA LEU A 78 2.74 9.46 13.54
C LEU A 78 1.69 8.44 14.00
N ALA A 79 1.75 7.21 13.50
CA ALA A 79 0.81 6.14 13.83
C ALA A 79 0.65 5.88 15.34
N LYS A 80 1.74 5.91 16.11
CA LYS A 80 1.72 5.73 17.57
C LYS A 80 1.04 6.87 18.34
N SER A 81 0.97 8.07 17.76
CA SER A 81 0.37 9.24 18.41
C SER A 81 -1.16 9.29 18.26
N LEU A 82 -1.77 8.35 17.52
CA LEU A 82 -3.17 8.41 17.08
C LEU A 82 -4.15 7.59 17.94
N SER A 83 -3.67 6.85 18.95
CA SER A 83 -4.51 5.99 19.78
C SER A 83 -5.37 6.73 20.81
N ASN A 84 -5.03 7.97 21.21
CA ASN A 84 -5.68 8.60 22.36
C ASN A 84 -6.80 9.58 21.96
N GLY A 85 -8.05 9.27 22.33
CA GLY A 85 -9.18 10.20 22.27
C GLY A 85 -10.46 9.62 21.66
N SER A 86 -11.43 10.51 21.40
CA SER A 86 -12.69 10.17 20.72
C SER A 86 -12.46 9.72 19.28
N LEU A 87 -13.34 8.86 18.76
CA LEU A 87 -13.23 8.33 17.39
C LEU A 87 -13.11 9.45 16.34
N VAL A 88 -13.88 10.54 16.50
CA VAL A 88 -13.81 11.73 15.64
C VAL A 88 -12.40 12.33 15.66
N LYS A 89 -11.82 12.54 16.85
CA LYS A 89 -10.48 13.14 16.99
C LYS A 89 -9.40 12.23 16.40
N SER A 90 -9.50 10.93 16.63
CA SER A 90 -8.60 9.93 16.04
C SER A 90 -8.69 9.94 14.51
N VAL A 91 -9.89 9.97 13.94
CA VAL A 91 -10.11 9.98 12.49
C VAL A 91 -9.64 11.28 11.85
N THR A 92 -9.92 12.44 12.45
CA THR A 92 -9.43 13.73 11.94
C THR A 92 -7.90 13.78 11.95
N LYS A 93 -7.26 13.39 13.06
CA LYS A 93 -5.80 13.39 13.18
C LYS A 93 -5.16 12.39 12.22
N LEU A 94 -5.77 11.21 12.06
CA LEU A 94 -5.38 10.21 11.07
C LEU A 94 -5.49 10.77 9.67
N GLY A 95 -6.64 11.34 9.32
CA GLY A 95 -6.92 11.86 8.00
C GLY A 95 -5.95 12.97 7.59
N LEU A 96 -5.71 13.96 8.47
CA LEU A 96 -4.75 15.03 8.18
C LEU A 96 -3.32 14.52 8.03
N SER A 97 -2.87 13.67 8.96
CA SER A 97 -1.50 13.11 8.92
C SER A 97 -1.29 12.27 7.66
N THR A 98 -2.29 11.45 7.33
CA THR A 98 -2.25 10.58 6.16
C THR A 98 -2.26 11.41 4.89
N ALA A 99 -3.17 12.38 4.78
CA ALA A 99 -3.27 13.22 3.60
C ALA A 99 -1.97 14.00 3.37
N PHE A 100 -1.35 14.52 4.43
CA PHE A 100 -0.06 15.18 4.37
C PHE A 100 1.05 14.23 3.91
N LEU A 101 1.13 13.00 4.44
CA LEU A 101 2.12 12.03 3.96
C LEU A 101 1.89 11.67 2.49
N SER A 102 0.64 11.39 2.12
CA SER A 102 0.23 11.05 0.77
C SER A 102 0.44 12.19 -0.23
N SER A 103 0.43 13.44 0.22
CA SER A 103 0.72 14.57 -0.64
C SER A 103 2.18 14.63 -1.06
N PHE A 104 3.09 13.83 -0.48
CA PHE A 104 4.49 13.77 -0.90
C PHE A 104 4.95 12.36 -1.28
N THR A 105 4.08 11.37 -1.12
CA THR A 105 4.45 9.95 -1.28
C THR A 105 3.33 9.15 -1.93
N ASN A 106 3.62 7.92 -2.32
CA ASN A 106 2.61 7.05 -2.90
C ASN A 106 1.54 6.63 -1.87
N ASN A 107 0.28 6.88 -2.20
CA ASN A 107 -0.90 6.48 -1.40
C ASN A 107 -0.83 5.03 -0.90
N THR A 108 -0.38 4.10 -1.75
CA THR A 108 -0.31 2.67 -1.42
C THR A 108 0.68 2.40 -0.29
N ALA A 109 1.83 3.06 -0.31
CA ALA A 109 2.87 2.89 0.70
C ALA A 109 2.48 3.49 2.04
N VAL A 110 1.84 4.66 2.03
CA VAL A 110 1.30 5.29 3.25
C VAL A 110 0.27 4.38 3.91
N VAL A 111 -0.65 3.81 3.13
CA VAL A 111 -1.63 2.87 3.67
C VAL A 111 -0.94 1.62 4.22
N ALA A 112 -0.07 0.97 3.45
CA ALA A 112 0.63 -0.24 3.85
C ALA A 112 1.42 -0.07 5.15
N SER A 113 2.12 1.05 5.29
CA SER A 113 2.93 1.36 6.48
C SER A 113 2.10 1.68 7.73
N LEU A 114 0.83 2.07 7.58
CA LEU A 114 -0.07 2.40 8.69
C LEU A 114 -1.03 1.26 9.06
N ILE A 115 -1.20 0.23 8.23
CA ILE A 115 -2.12 -0.89 8.48
C ILE A 115 -1.88 -1.55 9.85
N THR A 116 -0.64 -1.93 10.17
CA THR A 116 -0.33 -2.65 11.42
C THR A 116 -0.67 -1.80 12.64
N ALA A 117 -0.28 -0.53 12.63
CA ALA A 117 -0.57 0.39 13.72
C ALA A 117 -2.08 0.65 13.92
N ILE A 118 -2.87 0.58 12.84
CA ILE A 118 -4.33 0.67 12.93
C ILE A 118 -4.94 -0.64 13.45
N LYS A 119 -4.44 -1.80 13.00
CA LYS A 119 -4.90 -3.12 13.46
C LYS A 119 -4.68 -3.31 14.96
N ASP A 120 -3.53 -2.86 15.46
CA ASP A 120 -3.14 -2.99 16.86
C ASP A 120 -3.75 -1.89 17.76
N ASN A 121 -4.60 -1.02 17.21
CA ASN A 121 -5.17 0.09 17.98
C ASN A 121 -6.05 -0.45 19.13
N PRO A 122 -5.77 -0.07 20.40
CA PRO A 122 -6.51 -0.60 21.54
C PRO A 122 -7.95 -0.07 21.61
N ASN A 123 -8.21 1.13 21.11
CA ASN A 123 -9.39 1.92 21.46
C ASN A 123 -10.51 1.91 20.41
N HIS A 124 -10.17 1.69 19.13
CA HIS A 124 -11.15 1.75 18.02
C HIS A 124 -10.99 0.55 17.10
N SER A 125 -12.08 0.08 16.49
CA SER A 125 -12.02 -1.04 15.54
C SER A 125 -11.23 -0.68 14.28
N PRO A 126 -10.43 -1.60 13.71
CA PRO A 126 -9.64 -1.32 12.53
C PRO A 126 -10.49 -0.91 11.33
N SER A 127 -11.68 -1.48 11.14
CA SER A 127 -12.57 -1.14 10.02
C SER A 127 -12.99 0.33 10.03
N LYS A 128 -13.17 0.93 11.20
CA LYS A 128 -13.53 2.35 11.37
C LYS A 128 -12.37 3.32 11.12
N LEU A 129 -11.13 2.84 11.07
CA LEU A 129 -9.93 3.66 10.84
C LEU A 129 -9.31 3.42 9.47
N LEU A 130 -9.36 2.18 8.94
CA LEU A 130 -8.80 1.81 7.64
C LEU A 130 -9.52 2.49 6.47
N LEU A 131 -10.84 2.63 6.54
CA LEU A 131 -11.60 3.26 5.47
C LEU A 131 -11.32 4.77 5.41
N PRO A 132 -11.37 5.54 6.52
CA PRO A 132 -10.90 6.92 6.54
C PRO A 132 -9.45 7.10 6.10
N LEU A 133 -8.55 6.22 6.55
CA LEU A 133 -7.15 6.21 6.11
C LEU A 133 -7.06 6.12 4.58
N SER A 134 -7.74 5.15 3.97
CA SER A 134 -7.66 4.92 2.53
C SER A 134 -8.17 6.12 1.73
N TYR A 135 -9.33 6.68 2.09
CA TYR A 135 -9.87 7.84 1.39
C TYR A 135 -9.02 9.10 1.58
N THR A 136 -8.51 9.34 2.79
CA THR A 136 -7.66 10.51 3.06
C THR A 136 -6.28 10.38 2.41
N ALA A 137 -5.76 9.17 2.23
CA ALA A 137 -4.56 8.93 1.42
C ALA A 137 -4.82 9.29 -0.05
N ILE A 138 -5.91 8.79 -0.64
CA ILE A 138 -6.27 9.09 -2.03
C ILE A 138 -6.44 10.60 -2.24
N LEU A 139 -7.21 11.26 -1.37
CA LEU A 139 -7.45 12.71 -1.44
C LEU A 139 -6.16 13.51 -1.19
N GLY A 140 -5.33 13.08 -0.23
CA GLY A 140 -4.04 13.71 0.05
C GLY A 140 -3.09 13.69 -1.14
N GLY A 141 -3.05 12.58 -1.88
CA GLY A 141 -2.24 12.48 -3.10
C GLY A 141 -2.64 13.48 -4.19
N THR A 142 -3.84 14.03 -4.15
CA THR A 142 -4.29 15.05 -5.11
C THR A 142 -3.76 16.46 -4.82
N ILE A 143 -3.15 16.69 -3.65
CA ILE A 143 -2.73 18.04 -3.20
C ILE A 143 -1.51 18.54 -3.96
N THR A 144 -0.55 17.68 -4.28
CA THR A 144 0.68 18.09 -4.99
C THR A 144 0.78 17.41 -6.33
N LEU A 145 1.68 17.94 -7.17
CA LEU A 145 2.04 17.34 -8.43
C LEU A 145 2.55 15.89 -8.26
N ILE A 146 3.31 15.59 -7.20
CA ILE A 146 3.95 14.27 -7.01
C ILE A 146 3.09 13.25 -6.28
N GLY A 147 2.01 13.68 -5.62
CA GLY A 147 1.21 12.81 -4.77
C GLY A 147 0.47 11.71 -5.54
N THR A 148 0.20 11.90 -6.84
CA THR A 148 -0.40 10.86 -7.71
C THR A 148 0.27 10.79 -9.07
N SER A 149 0.34 9.57 -9.61
CA SER A 149 0.82 9.32 -10.98
C SER A 149 -0.04 10.03 -12.03
N THR A 150 -1.33 10.24 -11.76
CA THR A 150 -2.24 10.98 -12.64
C THR A 150 -1.84 12.44 -12.81
N ASN A 151 -1.49 13.14 -11.72
CA ASN A 151 -1.05 14.54 -11.79
C ASN A 151 0.23 14.68 -12.62
N LEU A 152 1.13 13.69 -12.50
CA LEU A 152 2.37 13.64 -13.26
C LEU A 152 2.16 13.37 -14.75
N ILE A 153 1.22 12.49 -15.10
CA ILE A 153 0.82 12.25 -16.49
C ILE A 153 0.20 13.51 -17.11
N VAL A 154 -0.68 14.19 -16.37
CA VAL A 154 -1.30 15.45 -16.83
C VAL A 154 -0.23 16.53 -17.06
N ASN A 155 0.76 16.63 -16.18
CA ASN A 155 1.90 17.52 -16.39
C ASN A 155 2.69 17.16 -17.66
N GLY A 156 2.93 15.87 -17.91
CA GLY A 156 3.54 15.40 -19.16
C GLY A 156 2.79 15.91 -20.40
N PHE A 157 1.47 15.72 -20.43
CA PHE A 157 0.63 16.21 -21.53
C PHE A 157 0.63 17.73 -21.69
N ALA A 158 0.66 18.49 -20.60
CA ALA A 158 0.76 19.94 -20.66
C ALA A 158 2.06 20.39 -21.34
N VAL A 159 3.19 19.79 -20.96
CA VAL A 159 4.49 20.09 -21.57
C VAL A 159 4.55 19.65 -23.02
N ASP A 160 4.01 18.48 -23.35
CA ASP A 160 3.95 17.97 -24.72
C ASP A 160 3.11 18.86 -25.64
N ALA A 161 2.08 19.52 -25.10
CA ALA A 161 1.28 20.52 -25.79
C ALA A 161 1.98 21.89 -25.93
N GLY A 162 3.22 22.03 -25.46
CA GLY A 162 3.99 23.29 -25.48
C GLY A 162 3.59 24.27 -24.37
N MET A 163 2.83 23.84 -23.37
CA MET A 163 2.51 24.66 -22.20
C MET A 163 3.66 24.63 -21.19
N ALA A 164 3.67 25.60 -20.27
CA ALA A 164 4.60 25.59 -19.14
C ALA A 164 4.34 24.34 -18.25
N PRO A 165 5.39 23.70 -17.71
CA PRO A 165 5.23 22.65 -16.73
C PRO A 165 4.40 23.12 -15.54
N LEU A 166 3.54 22.25 -15.03
CA LEU A 166 2.78 22.51 -13.82
C LEU A 166 3.72 22.64 -12.62
N GLY A 167 3.48 23.68 -11.83
CA GLY A 167 4.16 23.91 -10.57
C GLY A 167 3.86 22.80 -9.56
N PHE A 168 4.78 22.62 -8.61
CA PHE A 168 4.65 21.60 -7.56
C PHE A 168 3.34 21.74 -6.76
N PHE A 169 2.89 22.97 -6.54
CA PHE A 169 1.74 23.32 -5.72
C PHE A 169 0.50 23.76 -6.51
N ASP A 170 0.49 23.64 -7.84
CA ASP A 170 -0.63 24.12 -8.67
C ASP A 170 -1.95 23.40 -8.35
N PHE A 171 -1.86 22.14 -7.90
CA PHE A 171 -3.01 21.34 -7.49
C PHE A 171 -3.49 21.62 -6.06
N THR A 172 -2.72 22.37 -5.26
CA THR A 172 -2.92 22.46 -3.80
C THR A 172 -4.29 23.00 -3.43
N LEU A 173 -4.74 24.06 -4.12
CA LEU A 173 -6.02 24.69 -3.80
C LEU A 173 -7.19 23.73 -4.04
N VAL A 174 -7.17 23.04 -5.18
CA VAL A 174 -8.21 22.08 -5.57
C VAL A 174 -8.15 20.83 -4.69
N GLY A 175 -6.95 20.30 -4.45
CA GLY A 175 -6.72 19.14 -3.59
C GLY A 175 -7.10 19.40 -2.14
N LEU A 176 -6.81 20.58 -1.59
CA LEU A 176 -7.25 20.97 -0.25
C LEU A 176 -8.78 21.11 -0.18
N GLY A 177 -9.42 21.64 -1.22
CA GLY A 177 -10.87 21.69 -1.31
C GLY A 177 -11.49 20.29 -1.29
N ALA A 178 -10.99 19.39 -2.14
CA ALA A 178 -11.43 18.01 -2.21
C ALA A 178 -11.17 17.24 -0.90
N LEU A 179 -9.99 17.41 -0.29
CA LEU A 179 -9.66 16.83 1.01
C LEU A 179 -10.62 17.33 2.08
N SER A 180 -10.90 18.63 2.12
CA SER A 180 -11.78 19.22 3.14
C SER A 180 -13.18 18.66 3.03
N VAL A 181 -13.76 18.66 1.82
CA VAL A 181 -15.09 18.08 1.57
C VAL A 181 -15.11 16.59 1.92
N GLY A 182 -14.15 15.82 1.41
CA GLY A 182 -14.07 14.38 1.67
C GLY A 182 -13.89 14.04 3.15
N LEU A 183 -13.04 14.78 3.87
CA LEU A 183 -12.85 14.60 5.30
C LEU A 183 -14.14 14.91 6.08
N ILE A 184 -14.83 16.00 5.74
CA ILE A 184 -16.13 16.33 6.34
C ILE A 184 -17.13 15.21 6.06
N THR A 185 -17.23 14.71 4.83
CA THR A 185 -18.11 13.58 4.48
C THR A 185 -17.80 12.34 5.31
N ILE A 186 -16.52 11.99 5.46
CA ILE A 186 -16.08 10.87 6.30
C ILE A 186 -16.51 11.07 7.76
N LEU A 187 -16.32 12.27 8.31
CA LEU A 187 -16.70 12.60 9.69
C LEU A 187 -18.22 12.58 9.92
N VAL A 188 -19.01 13.01 8.94
CA VAL A 188 -20.47 12.95 9.00
C VAL A 188 -20.96 11.51 8.90
N MET A 189 -20.38 10.72 8.00
CA MET A 189 -20.73 9.31 7.79
C MET A 189 -20.09 8.36 8.79
N LEU A 190 -19.35 8.86 9.78
CA LEU A 190 -18.56 8.05 10.70
C LEU A 190 -19.37 6.96 11.43
N LYS A 191 -20.65 7.27 11.72
CA LYS A 191 -21.58 6.36 12.38
C LYS A 191 -22.11 5.26 11.45
N CYS A 192 -22.08 5.49 10.13
CA CYS A 192 -22.53 4.55 9.11
C CYS A 192 -21.41 3.59 8.68
N LEU A 193 -20.16 3.78 9.14
CA LEU A 193 -19.08 2.86 8.82
C LEU A 193 -19.31 1.48 9.44
N PRO A 194 -18.98 0.41 8.72
CA PRO A 194 -19.06 -0.95 9.26
C PRO A 194 -18.11 -1.09 10.46
N ASP A 195 -18.66 -1.59 11.56
CA ASP A 195 -17.90 -1.99 12.73
C ASP A 195 -17.73 -3.50 12.72
N ASN A 196 -16.63 -3.97 12.14
CA ASN A 196 -16.31 -5.40 12.09
C ASN A 196 -15.66 -5.87 13.40
N GLY A 197 -15.71 -5.06 14.46
CA GLY A 197 -14.97 -5.26 15.70
C GLY A 197 -13.46 -5.26 15.48
N LYS A 198 -12.71 -5.60 16.53
CA LYS A 198 -11.41 -6.24 16.30
C LYS A 198 -11.77 -7.63 15.85
N ASN A 199 -11.69 -7.89 14.55
CA ASN A 199 -11.68 -9.26 14.07
C ASN A 199 -10.46 -9.88 14.75
N SER A 200 -10.67 -10.52 15.91
CA SER A 200 -9.84 -11.62 16.32
C SER A 200 -9.93 -12.52 15.11
N GLN A 201 -8.92 -12.47 14.24
CA GLN A 201 -8.53 -13.71 13.60
C GLN A 201 -8.51 -14.67 14.77
N GLU A 202 -9.45 -15.62 14.78
CA GLU A 202 -9.30 -16.79 15.63
C GLU A 202 -7.86 -17.20 15.39
N VAL A 203 -7.01 -16.93 16.38
CA VAL A 203 -5.66 -17.44 16.35
C VAL A 203 -5.91 -18.91 16.55
N VAL A 204 -6.17 -19.61 15.44
CA VAL A 204 -6.43 -21.04 15.46
C VAL A 204 -5.17 -21.61 16.11
N PRO A 205 -5.26 -22.14 17.34
CA PRO A 205 -4.08 -22.61 18.04
C PRO A 205 -3.45 -23.70 17.17
N PHE A 206 -2.29 -23.43 16.61
CA PHE A 206 -1.57 -24.38 15.79
C PHE A 206 -0.54 -25.06 16.69
N TYR A 207 -0.51 -26.39 16.64
CA TYR A 207 0.48 -27.18 17.35
C TYR A 207 1.70 -27.35 16.45
N LEU A 208 2.87 -27.01 16.97
CA LEU A 208 4.15 -27.34 16.34
C LEU A 208 4.70 -28.58 17.04
N GLU A 209 4.82 -29.67 16.30
CA GLU A 209 5.43 -30.91 16.79
C GLU A 209 6.90 -30.98 16.37
N GLY A 210 7.78 -31.21 17.34
CA GLY A 210 9.21 -31.41 17.11
C GLY A 210 9.67 -32.75 17.69
N LYS A 211 10.38 -33.56 16.89
CA LYS A 211 10.96 -34.82 17.35
C LYS A 211 12.38 -34.60 17.84
N VAL A 212 12.65 -34.91 19.10
CA VAL A 212 14.00 -34.85 19.68
C VAL A 212 14.85 -35.98 19.09
N GLN A 213 15.97 -35.62 18.45
CA GLN A 213 16.90 -36.60 17.86
C GLN A 213 17.84 -37.21 18.90
N THR A 214 18.32 -38.43 18.61
CA THR A 214 19.31 -39.14 19.43
C THR A 214 20.61 -38.34 19.47
N GLY A 215 21.01 -37.88 20.66
CA GLY A 215 22.16 -36.97 20.86
C GLY A 215 21.81 -35.49 21.03
N SER A 216 20.53 -35.14 21.12
CA SER A 216 20.09 -33.78 21.42
C SER A 216 20.53 -33.34 22.82
N LYS A 217 20.92 -32.06 22.94
CA LYS A 217 21.22 -31.39 24.22
C LYS A 217 20.00 -31.27 25.15
N LEU A 218 18.80 -31.52 24.62
CA LEU A 218 17.55 -31.53 25.36
C LEU A 218 17.40 -32.78 26.26
N ILE A 219 18.21 -33.82 26.02
CA ILE A 219 18.14 -35.08 26.76
C ILE A 219 18.82 -34.92 28.12
N ASN A 220 18.19 -35.44 29.18
CA ASN A 220 18.62 -35.35 30.60
C ASN A 220 18.63 -33.94 31.21
N SER A 221 18.02 -32.97 30.56
CA SER A 221 17.83 -31.61 31.09
C SER A 221 16.34 -31.40 31.36
N THR A 222 16.02 -30.68 32.42
CA THR A 222 14.63 -30.34 32.74
C THR A 222 14.03 -29.37 31.73
N VAL A 223 12.70 -29.28 31.69
CA VAL A 223 11.96 -28.33 30.84
C VAL A 223 12.40 -26.88 31.07
N GLU A 224 12.67 -26.53 32.32
CA GLU A 224 13.17 -25.20 32.71
C GLU A 224 14.61 -24.96 32.26
N GLU A 225 15.52 -25.92 32.48
CA GLU A 225 16.92 -25.81 32.01
C GLU A 225 17.04 -25.75 30.49
N ASN A 226 16.10 -26.38 29.77
CA ASN A 226 16.01 -26.30 28.32
C ASN A 226 15.37 -25.00 27.80
N GLY A 227 14.90 -24.11 28.69
CA GLY A 227 14.24 -22.86 28.31
C GLY A 227 12.91 -23.05 27.58
N LEU A 228 12.32 -24.26 27.62
CA LEU A 228 11.07 -24.56 26.92
C LEU A 228 9.84 -23.88 27.56
N ARG A 229 10.04 -23.26 28.73
CA ARG A 229 9.03 -22.48 29.47
C ARG A 229 9.05 -20.98 29.13
N ASP A 230 10.18 -20.49 28.63
CA ASP A 230 10.44 -19.06 28.33
C ASP A 230 10.46 -18.76 26.82
N LEU A 231 9.77 -19.60 26.03
CA LEU A 231 9.61 -19.38 24.61
C LEU A 231 8.78 -18.11 24.37
N LYS A 232 9.30 -17.16 23.59
CA LYS A 232 8.68 -15.83 23.40
C LYS A 232 7.32 -15.87 22.70
N ASP A 233 7.21 -16.72 21.69
CA ASP A 233 6.04 -16.78 20.79
C ASP A 233 5.36 -18.17 20.79
N LEU A 234 5.88 -19.11 21.59
CA LEU A 234 5.42 -20.50 21.67
C LEU A 234 5.27 -20.91 23.14
N PHE A 235 4.45 -21.92 23.40
CA PHE A 235 4.34 -22.53 24.73
C PHE A 235 4.42 -24.05 24.59
N LEU A 236 5.20 -24.70 25.45
CA LEU A 236 5.26 -26.16 25.49
C LEU A 236 3.95 -26.74 26.02
N ALA A 237 3.10 -27.20 25.10
CA ALA A 237 1.80 -27.77 25.45
C ALA A 237 1.91 -29.19 26.02
N GLU A 238 2.75 -30.03 25.42
CA GLU A 238 2.84 -31.46 25.73
C GLU A 238 4.21 -32.05 25.39
N ILE A 239 4.57 -33.12 26.11
CA ILE A 239 5.71 -33.99 25.79
C ILE A 239 5.19 -35.41 25.56
N ILE A 240 5.59 -36.04 24.46
CA ILE A 240 5.35 -37.46 24.22
C ILE A 240 6.67 -38.21 24.42
N ARG A 241 6.74 -39.02 25.49
CA ARG A 241 7.92 -39.85 25.82
C ARG A 241 7.46 -41.30 25.95
N ASP A 242 8.10 -42.20 25.20
CA ASP A 242 7.79 -43.64 25.20
C ASP A 242 6.32 -43.98 24.98
N GLY A 243 5.62 -43.19 24.14
CA GLY A 243 4.19 -43.34 23.87
C GLY A 243 3.25 -42.77 24.93
N ASN A 244 3.78 -42.26 26.05
CA ASN A 244 3.01 -41.58 27.08
C ASN A 244 2.96 -40.08 26.81
N ARG A 245 1.75 -39.52 26.78
CA ARG A 245 1.52 -38.08 26.63
C ARG A 245 1.47 -37.42 28.00
N ILE A 246 2.38 -36.48 28.23
CA ILE A 246 2.45 -35.68 29.44
C ILE A 246 1.82 -34.32 29.12
N CYS A 247 0.59 -34.11 29.61
CA CYS A 247 -0.12 -32.83 29.53
C CYS A 247 0.17 -32.02 30.80
N ALA A 248 0.24 -30.69 30.70
CA ALA A 248 0.60 -29.79 31.81
C ALA A 248 2.01 -30.06 32.38
N VAL A 249 3.01 -29.94 31.50
CA VAL A 249 4.42 -30.22 31.79
C VAL A 249 4.94 -29.35 32.95
N THR A 250 5.40 -29.98 34.02
CA THR A 250 6.01 -29.30 35.17
C THR A 250 7.44 -28.83 34.84
N PRO A 251 7.97 -27.78 35.51
CA PRO A 251 9.31 -27.26 35.22
C PRO A 251 10.44 -28.30 35.37
N GLN A 252 10.22 -29.28 36.25
CA GLN A 252 11.22 -30.27 36.69
C GLN A 252 11.21 -31.56 35.85
N HIS A 253 10.39 -31.64 34.80
CA HIS A 253 10.21 -32.84 33.98
C HIS A 253 11.28 -33.05 32.92
#